data_AF-A0A1N7N1N1-F1
#
_entry.id   AF-A0A1N7N1N1-F1
#
_cell.length_a   1.000
_cell.length_b   1.000
_cell.length_c   1.000
_cell.angle_alpha   90.00
_cell.angle_beta   90.00
_cell.angle_gamma   90.00
#
_symmetry.space_group_name_H-M   'P 1'
#
loop_
_entity.id
_entity.type
_entity.pdbx_description
1 polymer ?
#
loop_
_entity_poly.entity_id
_entity_poly.type
_entity_poly.pdbx_seq_one_letter_code
_entity_poly.pdbx_strand_id
1 'polypeptide(L)'
;MKEENINKLNSLFSNLKSEDEKLKESLEKKKSEDDLFIEAFRTLSKNFIDPKMQEFRRMLRQNGFGCKISFNEETKNGLSINSQTNIKLQISRNVDSNFYANDKFPHIMFVADKNLKRIVIHQDTIFQNGVGNAALKEKYYTLDHLSEDDIEREILESIENILVNK
;
A
#
# COMPACT_ATOMS: atom_id res chain seq x y z
N MET A 1 -27.70 5.16 -50.00
CA MET A 1 -27.19 6.16 -49.03
C MET A 1 -26.35 7.17 -49.81
N LYS A 2 -26.41 8.48 -49.50
CA LYS A 2 -25.61 9.48 -50.24
C LYS A 2 -24.12 9.25 -49.98
N GLU A 3 -23.30 9.39 -51.01
CA GLU A 3 -21.84 9.16 -50.98
C GLU A 3 -21.13 10.04 -49.94
N GLU A 4 -21.62 11.26 -49.76
CA GLU A 4 -21.16 12.20 -48.74
C GLU A 4 -21.33 11.67 -47.30
N ASN A 5 -22.41 10.93 -47.02
CA ASN A 5 -22.64 10.32 -45.71
C ASN A 5 -21.70 9.13 -45.48
N ILE A 6 -21.37 8.37 -46.54
CA ILE A 6 -20.41 7.26 -46.47
C ILE A 6 -19.02 7.81 -46.15
N ASN A 7 -18.58 8.86 -46.84
CA ASN A 7 -17.28 9.50 -46.61
C ASN A 7 -17.17 10.08 -45.19
N LYS A 8 -18.24 10.70 -44.69
CA LYS A 8 -18.29 11.23 -43.32
C LYS A 8 -18.22 10.13 -42.26
N LEU A 9 -18.93 9.01 -42.46
CA LEU A 9 -18.85 7.84 -41.58
C LEU A 9 -17.44 7.21 -41.58
N ASN A 10 -16.83 7.04 -42.76
CA ASN A 10 -15.49 6.47 -42.88
C ASN A 10 -14.41 7.35 -42.22
N SER A 11 -14.55 8.68 -42.31
CA SER A 11 -13.67 9.62 -41.59
C SER A 11 -13.83 9.51 -40.08
N LEU A 12 -15.07 9.41 -39.57
CA LEU A 12 -15.33 9.22 -38.13
C LEU A 12 -14.75 7.90 -37.61
N PHE A 13 -14.92 6.79 -38.34
CA PHE A 13 -14.35 5.50 -37.95
C PHE A 13 -12.82 5.51 -37.96
N SER A 14 -12.21 6.21 -38.92
CA SER A 14 -10.75 6.34 -38.98
C SER A 14 -10.21 7.16 -37.80
N ASN A 15 -10.91 8.24 -37.43
CA ASN A 15 -10.54 9.06 -36.27
C ASN A 15 -10.68 8.27 -34.96
N LEU A 16 -11.79 7.55 -34.77
CA LEU A 16 -12.01 6.69 -33.59
C LEU A 16 -10.93 5.63 -33.44
N LYS A 17 -10.55 4.96 -34.54
CA LYS A 17 -9.47 3.98 -34.53
C LYS A 17 -8.13 4.60 -34.08
N SER A 18 -7.85 5.83 -34.52
CA SER A 18 -6.64 6.56 -34.10
C SER A 18 -6.67 6.99 -32.63
N GLU A 19 -7.86 7.27 -32.08
CA GLU A 19 -8.04 7.60 -30.66
C GLU A 19 -7.89 6.36 -29.78
N ASP A 20 -8.42 5.21 -30.22
CA ASP A 20 -8.26 3.92 -29.55
C ASP A 20 -6.78 3.50 -29.46
N GLU A 21 -6.02 3.69 -30.54
CA GLU A 21 -4.57 3.42 -30.57
C GLU A 21 -3.81 4.31 -29.57
N LYS A 22 -4.09 5.62 -29.54
CA LYS A 22 -3.50 6.56 -28.56
C LYS A 22 -3.87 6.22 -27.12
N LEU A 23 -5.13 5.84 -26.89
CA LEU A 23 -5.61 5.44 -25.58
C LEU A 23 -4.87 4.18 -25.11
N LYS A 24 -4.72 3.18 -25.99
CA LYS A 24 -3.99 1.95 -25.68
C LYS A 24 -2.54 2.22 -25.32
N GLU A 25 -1.82 3.02 -26.12
CA GLU A 25 -0.44 3.42 -25.84
C GLU A 25 -0.32 4.14 -24.49
N SER A 26 -1.24 5.06 -24.20
CA SER A 26 -1.25 5.78 -22.91
C SER A 26 -1.50 4.84 -21.72
N LEU A 27 -2.36 3.83 -21.88
CA LEU A 27 -2.64 2.84 -20.83
C LEU A 27 -1.45 1.92 -20.60
N GLU A 28 -0.79 1.47 -21.67
CA GLU A 28 0.42 0.65 -21.58
C GLU A 28 1.57 1.40 -20.91
N LYS A 29 1.78 2.67 -21.28
CA LYS A 29 2.77 3.53 -20.63
C LYS A 29 2.47 3.71 -19.13
N LYS A 30 1.22 4.04 -18.79
CA LYS A 30 0.81 4.19 -17.38
C LYS A 30 1.01 2.91 -16.59
N LYS A 31 0.67 1.76 -17.17
CA LYS A 31 0.90 0.45 -16.55
C LYS A 31 2.39 0.22 -16.29
N SER A 32 3.25 0.56 -17.24
CA SER A 32 4.71 0.46 -17.07
C SER A 32 5.21 1.35 -15.93
N GLU A 33 4.71 2.58 -15.80
CA GLU A 33 5.06 3.50 -14.71
C GLU A 33 4.53 3.02 -13.35
N ASP A 34 3.37 2.37 -13.32
CA ASP A 34 2.81 1.71 -12.12
C ASP A 34 3.69 0.55 -11.66
N ASP A 35 4.10 -0.30 -12.59
CA ASP A 35 4.95 -1.45 -12.28
C ASP A 35 6.33 -1.00 -11.76
N LEU A 36 6.94 0.02 -12.38
CA LEU A 36 8.21 0.60 -11.91
C LEU A 36 8.12 1.16 -10.48
N PHE A 37 7.03 1.87 -10.17
CA PHE A 37 6.81 2.41 -8.83
C PHE A 37 6.68 1.30 -7.79
N ILE A 38 5.95 0.23 -8.10
CA ILE A 38 5.79 -0.92 -7.20
C ILE A 38 7.12 -1.64 -6.97
N GLU A 39 7.94 -1.86 -8.01
CA GLU A 39 9.26 -2.46 -7.85
C GLU A 39 10.22 -1.60 -7.01
N ALA A 40 10.18 -0.28 -7.20
CA ALA A 40 10.94 0.64 -6.36
C ALA A 40 10.46 0.58 -4.90
N PHE A 41 9.16 0.52 -4.66
CA PHE A 41 8.60 0.35 -3.32
C PHE A 41 9.00 -0.98 -2.67
N ARG A 42 9.02 -2.10 -3.43
CA ARG A 42 9.54 -3.40 -2.94
C ARG A 42 10.99 -3.28 -2.51
N THR A 43 11.80 -2.60 -3.31
CA THR A 43 13.23 -2.39 -3.04
C THR A 43 13.43 -1.55 -1.78
N LEU A 44 12.71 -0.43 -1.65
CA LEU A 44 12.70 0.40 -0.45
C LEU A 44 12.25 -0.39 0.79
N SER A 45 11.20 -1.20 0.64
CA SER A 45 10.69 -2.03 1.73
C SER A 45 11.72 -3.06 2.20
N LYS A 46 12.36 -3.78 1.27
CA LYS A 46 13.36 -4.79 1.59
C LYS A 46 14.63 -4.21 2.21
N ASN A 47 15.05 -3.03 1.74
CA ASN A 47 16.34 -2.46 2.11
C ASN A 47 16.27 -1.56 3.35
N PHE A 48 15.11 -0.97 3.65
CA PHE A 48 14.98 0.03 4.72
C PHE A 48 13.80 -0.24 5.66
N ILE A 49 12.59 -0.47 5.14
CA ILE A 49 11.39 -0.59 6.00
C ILE A 49 11.38 -1.91 6.79
N ASP A 50 11.58 -3.05 6.14
CA ASP A 50 11.59 -4.37 6.79
C ASP A 50 12.71 -4.46 7.83
N PRO A 51 13.99 -4.11 7.53
CA PRO A 51 15.05 -4.11 8.54
C PRO A 51 14.67 -3.32 9.80
N LYS A 52 14.12 -2.11 9.62
CA LYS A 52 13.69 -1.27 10.75
C LYS A 52 12.52 -1.91 11.50
N MET A 53 11.50 -2.43 10.80
CA MET A 53 10.42 -3.18 11.45
C MET A 53 10.91 -4.40 12.22
N GLN A 54 11.94 -5.12 11.74
CA GLN A 54 12.52 -6.26 12.46
C GLN A 54 13.20 -5.82 13.77
N GLU A 55 13.84 -4.66 13.81
CA GLU A 55 14.42 -4.09 15.04
C GLU A 55 13.34 -3.84 16.09
N PHE A 56 12.26 -3.14 15.71
CA PHE A 56 11.12 -2.90 16.60
C PHE A 56 10.41 -4.19 17.01
N ARG A 57 10.24 -5.15 16.09
CA ARG A 57 9.68 -6.48 16.38
C ARG A 57 10.50 -7.20 17.45
N ARG A 58 11.83 -7.14 17.38
CA ARG A 58 12.71 -7.75 18.39
C ARG A 58 12.49 -7.10 19.76
N MET A 59 12.45 -5.78 19.83
CA MET A 59 12.19 -5.03 21.07
C MET A 59 10.82 -5.35 21.66
N LEU A 60 9.77 -5.34 20.85
CA LEU A 60 8.40 -5.67 21.29
C LEU A 60 8.32 -7.10 21.84
N ARG A 61 8.94 -8.07 21.18
CA ARG A 61 8.96 -9.46 21.66
C ARG A 61 9.72 -9.64 22.96
N GLN A 62 10.85 -8.93 23.14
CA GLN A 62 11.59 -8.91 24.41
C GLN A 62 10.75 -8.38 25.57
N ASN A 63 9.73 -7.57 25.27
CA ASN A 63 8.79 -7.00 26.24
C ASN A 63 7.44 -7.74 26.29
N GLY A 64 7.36 -8.97 25.77
CA GLY A 64 6.17 -9.82 25.92
C GLY A 64 5.04 -9.59 24.90
N PHE A 65 5.30 -8.88 23.80
CA PHE A 65 4.31 -8.70 22.73
C PHE A 65 4.47 -9.74 21.61
N GLY A 66 3.34 -10.20 21.08
CA GLY A 66 3.31 -10.94 19.83
C GLY A 66 3.48 -9.98 18.67
N CYS A 67 4.30 -10.34 17.67
CA CYS A 67 4.53 -9.49 16.49
C CYS A 67 4.69 -10.31 15.22
N LYS A 68 4.09 -9.83 14.12
CA LYS A 68 4.23 -10.37 12.77
C LYS A 68 4.49 -9.25 11.78
N ILE A 69 5.47 -9.44 10.91
CA ILE A 69 5.69 -8.59 9.74
C ILE A 69 5.20 -9.36 8.52
N SER A 70 4.46 -8.70 7.64
CA SER A 70 4.03 -9.25 6.36
C SER A 70 4.18 -8.24 5.24
N PHE A 71 4.64 -8.72 4.09
CA PHE A 71 4.59 -8.00 2.83
C PHE A 71 3.45 -8.58 2.00
N ASN A 72 2.51 -7.74 1.59
CA ASN A 72 1.36 -8.15 0.78
C ASN A 72 1.47 -7.48 -0.58
N GLU A 73 1.42 -8.28 -1.64
CA GLU A 73 1.30 -7.78 -2.99
C GLU A 73 -0.16 -7.51 -3.34
N GLU A 74 -0.35 -6.61 -4.31
CA GLU A 74 -1.67 -6.33 -4.85
C GLU A 74 -2.31 -7.60 -5.42
N THR A 75 -3.45 -7.97 -4.85
CA THR A 75 -4.29 -9.06 -5.36
C THR A 75 -5.45 -8.47 -6.14
N LYS A 76 -5.47 -8.75 -7.45
CA LYS A 76 -6.60 -8.43 -8.34
C LYS A 76 -7.51 -9.65 -8.42
N ASN A 77 -8.67 -9.58 -7.79
CA ASN A 77 -9.77 -10.46 -8.16
C ASN A 77 -10.57 -9.76 -9.26
N GLY A 78 -11.16 -10.50 -10.20
CA GLY A 78 -11.72 -10.00 -11.47
C GLY A 78 -12.81 -8.92 -11.41
N LEU A 79 -13.09 -8.33 -10.24
CA LEU A 79 -14.07 -7.27 -10.01
C LEU A 79 -13.52 -6.06 -9.23
N SER A 80 -12.34 -6.12 -8.59
CA SER A 80 -11.70 -4.99 -7.88
C SER A 80 -10.29 -5.30 -7.33
N ILE A 81 -9.55 -4.25 -6.95
CA ILE A 81 -8.33 -4.36 -6.15
C ILE A 81 -8.75 -4.67 -4.70
N ASN A 82 -8.45 -5.86 -4.21
CA ASN A 82 -8.79 -6.25 -2.82
C ASN A 82 -7.83 -5.65 -1.80
N SER A 83 -6.56 -5.46 -2.17
CA SER A 83 -5.55 -4.84 -1.31
C SER A 83 -4.46 -4.20 -2.14
N GLN A 84 -3.99 -3.03 -1.74
CA GLN A 84 -2.81 -2.37 -2.34
C GLN A 84 -1.53 -3.05 -1.85
N THR A 85 -0.44 -2.95 -2.62
CA THR A 85 0.86 -3.46 -2.19
C THR A 85 1.31 -2.74 -0.91
N ASN A 86 1.67 -3.48 0.13
CA ASN A 86 2.01 -2.92 1.43
C ASN A 86 2.97 -3.80 2.25
N ILE A 87 3.65 -3.18 3.21
CA ILE A 87 4.37 -3.87 4.30
C ILE A 87 3.74 -3.48 5.63
N LYS A 88 3.49 -4.47 6.50
CA LYS A 88 2.71 -4.33 7.73
C LYS A 88 3.43 -4.96 8.91
N LEU A 89 3.50 -4.24 10.03
CA LEU A 89 3.86 -4.76 11.35
C LEU A 89 2.61 -4.85 12.23
N GLN A 90 2.15 -6.07 12.51
CA GLN A 90 1.04 -6.37 13.41
C GLN A 90 1.55 -6.65 14.82
N ILE A 91 0.81 -6.18 15.82
CA ILE A 91 1.16 -6.24 17.23
C ILE A 91 0.01 -6.86 18.03
N SER A 92 0.34 -7.78 18.94
CA SER A 92 -0.59 -8.37 19.89
C SER A 92 -0.04 -8.28 21.31
N ARG A 93 -0.94 -8.16 22.30
CA ARG A 93 -0.61 -8.22 23.73
C ARG A 93 -0.17 -9.62 24.19
N ASN A 94 -0.39 -10.66 23.38
CA ASN A 94 0.04 -12.04 23.69
C ASN A 94 1.12 -12.51 22.70
N VAL A 95 2.26 -12.99 23.22
CA VAL A 95 3.39 -13.52 22.46
C VAL A 95 2.98 -14.63 21.50
N ASP A 96 2.09 -15.52 21.94
CA ASP A 96 1.69 -16.73 21.22
C ASP A 96 0.46 -16.52 20.32
N SER A 97 0.16 -15.26 19.99
CA SER A 97 -1.01 -14.93 19.17
C SER A 97 -0.96 -15.57 17.80
N ASN A 98 -2.08 -16.17 17.39
CA ASN A 98 -2.22 -16.74 16.05
C ASN A 98 -2.61 -15.66 15.04
N PHE A 99 -1.60 -15.00 14.46
CA PHE A 99 -1.75 -14.02 13.38
C PHE A 99 -2.23 -14.58 12.02
N TYR A 100 -2.50 -15.88 11.93
CA TYR A 100 -3.09 -16.50 10.72
C TYR A 100 -4.59 -16.73 10.88
N ALA A 101 -5.08 -16.84 12.12
CA ALA A 101 -6.50 -17.04 12.42
C ALA A 101 -7.27 -15.71 12.61
N ASN A 102 -6.56 -14.60 12.85
CA ASN A 102 -7.17 -13.29 13.05
C ASN A 102 -6.33 -12.19 12.37
N ASP A 103 -6.97 -11.36 11.55
CA ASP A 103 -6.38 -10.22 10.87
C ASP A 103 -6.56 -8.89 11.63
N LYS A 104 -7.41 -8.89 12.67
CA LYS A 104 -7.73 -7.72 13.52
C LYS A 104 -6.74 -7.56 14.66
N PHE A 105 -5.48 -7.34 14.31
CA PHE A 105 -4.47 -6.89 15.24
C PHE A 105 -4.09 -5.44 14.94
N PRO A 106 -3.87 -4.60 15.97
CA PRO A 106 -3.26 -3.29 15.79
C PRO A 106 -2.00 -3.40 14.95
N HIS A 107 -1.80 -2.41 14.09
CA HIS A 107 -0.69 -2.44 13.16
C HIS A 107 -0.30 -1.06 12.66
N ILE A 108 0.94 -0.98 12.20
CA ILE A 108 1.39 0.04 11.25
C ILE A 108 1.65 -0.61 9.91
N MET A 109 1.25 0.06 8.84
CA MET A 109 1.39 -0.41 7.47
C MET A 109 1.81 0.73 6.54
N PHE A 110 2.88 0.51 5.78
CA PHE A 110 3.27 1.39 4.68
C PHE A 110 2.65 0.84 3.41
N VAL A 111 1.90 1.69 2.70
CA VAL A 111 1.10 1.30 1.53
C VAL A 111 1.57 2.06 0.30
N ALA A 112 1.80 1.32 -0.78
CA ALA A 112 2.14 1.88 -2.08
C ALA A 112 0.88 2.30 -2.83
N ASP A 113 0.58 3.60 -2.83
CA ASP A 113 -0.46 4.20 -3.65
C ASP A 113 0.11 4.50 -5.05
N LYS A 114 0.10 3.48 -5.91
CA LYS A 114 0.64 3.56 -7.27
C LYS A 114 -0.06 4.58 -8.17
N ASN A 115 -1.34 4.87 -7.89
CA ASN A 115 -2.12 5.82 -8.68
C ASN A 115 -1.63 7.26 -8.48
N LEU A 116 -1.24 7.59 -7.25
CA LEU A 116 -0.73 8.89 -6.86
C LEU A 116 0.80 8.91 -6.65
N LYS A 117 1.49 7.79 -6.94
CA LYS A 117 2.94 7.62 -6.80
C LYS A 117 3.48 8.02 -5.43
N ARG A 118 2.75 7.64 -4.38
CA ARG A 118 3.06 8.00 -3.00
C ARG A 118 2.98 6.81 -2.07
N ILE A 119 3.66 6.93 -0.94
CA ILE A 119 3.63 5.98 0.15
C ILE A 119 2.79 6.62 1.26
N VAL A 120 1.70 5.96 1.64
CA VAL A 120 0.84 6.38 2.74
C VAL A 120 0.99 5.43 3.91
N ILE A 121 0.72 5.91 5.12
CA ILE A 121 0.84 5.13 6.33
C ILE A 121 -0.55 4.88 6.88
N HIS A 122 -0.93 3.62 6.96
CA HIS A 122 -2.13 3.19 7.67
C HIS A 122 -1.76 2.77 9.09
N GLN A 123 -2.48 3.29 10.06
CA GLN A 123 -2.34 2.92 11.47
C GLN A 123 -3.68 2.42 11.99
N ASP A 124 -3.64 1.28 12.66
CA ASP A 124 -4.75 0.70 13.40
C ASP A 124 -4.31 0.47 14.85
N THR A 125 -5.05 1.04 15.80
CA THR A 125 -4.76 0.92 17.24
C THR A 125 -5.76 0.03 17.99
N ILE A 126 -6.71 -0.61 17.30
CA ILE A 126 -7.84 -1.29 17.94
C ILE A 126 -7.46 -2.72 18.33
N PHE A 127 -7.30 -2.97 19.63
CA PHE A 127 -7.22 -4.35 20.15
C PHE A 127 -8.60 -5.02 20.18
N GLN A 128 -8.63 -6.35 20.31
CA GLN A 128 -9.87 -7.10 20.51
C GLN A 128 -10.65 -6.52 21.72
N ASN A 129 -11.85 -5.99 21.47
CA ASN A 129 -12.74 -5.33 22.44
C ASN A 129 -12.31 -3.93 22.93
N GLY A 130 -11.37 -3.26 22.26
CA GLY A 130 -10.91 -1.91 22.61
C GLY A 130 -11.58 -0.78 21.84
N VAL A 131 -11.38 0.45 22.33
CA VAL A 131 -11.61 1.69 21.57
C VAL A 131 -10.29 2.04 20.87
N GLY A 132 -10.36 2.63 19.67
CA GLY A 132 -9.18 3.05 18.95
C GLY A 132 -9.52 3.67 17.60
N ASN A 133 -8.49 3.97 16.81
CA ASN A 133 -8.63 4.51 15.47
C ASN A 133 -7.97 3.59 14.46
N ALA A 134 -8.61 3.44 13.30
CA ALA A 134 -8.06 2.79 12.12
C ALA A 134 -8.18 3.78 10.95
N ALA A 135 -7.06 4.38 10.57
CA ALA A 135 -7.05 5.43 9.57
C ALA A 135 -5.71 5.53 8.84
N LEU A 136 -5.75 6.12 7.65
CA LEU A 136 -4.56 6.64 7.00
C LEU A 136 -4.10 7.91 7.73
N LYS A 137 -2.80 8.02 8.02
CA LYS A 137 -2.20 9.28 8.44
C LYS A 137 -2.30 10.30 7.29
N GLU A 138 -2.45 11.57 7.63
CA GLU A 138 -2.54 12.66 6.64
C GLU A 138 -1.23 12.85 5.86
N LYS A 139 -0.09 12.61 6.53
CA LYS A 139 1.23 12.69 5.94
C LYS A 139 1.43 11.53 4.95
N TYR A 140 1.98 11.87 3.80
CA TYR A 140 2.41 10.92 2.78
C TYR A 140 3.86 11.20 2.39
N TYR A 141 4.48 10.20 1.79
CA TYR A 141 5.85 10.26 1.32
C TYR A 141 5.93 9.90 -0.16
N THR A 142 7.04 10.23 -0.80
CA THR A 142 7.40 9.69 -2.11
C THR A 142 8.62 8.79 -1.94
N LEU A 143 8.95 8.01 -2.97
CA LEU A 143 10.12 7.11 -2.91
C LEU A 143 11.41 7.86 -2.58
N ASP A 144 11.56 9.09 -3.08
CA ASP A 144 12.77 9.90 -2.89
C ASP A 144 12.81 10.66 -1.55
N HIS A 145 11.66 10.77 -0.86
CA HIS A 145 11.52 11.60 0.34
C HIS A 145 11.14 10.79 1.59
N LEU A 146 11.20 9.45 1.54
CA LEU A 146 11.07 8.60 2.72
C LEU A 146 12.46 8.21 3.22
N SER A 147 12.96 8.90 4.24
CA SER A 147 14.24 8.58 4.87
C SER A 147 14.13 7.46 5.91
N GLU A 148 15.27 6.90 6.33
CA GLU A 148 15.31 5.92 7.43
C GLU A 148 14.80 6.52 8.75
N ASP A 149 15.15 7.77 9.05
CA ASP A 149 14.67 8.49 10.23
C ASP A 149 13.15 8.68 10.19
N ASP A 150 12.58 8.95 9.00
CA ASP A 150 11.13 9.02 8.84
C ASP A 150 10.47 7.66 9.10
N ILE A 151 11.04 6.57 8.58
CA ILE A 151 10.51 5.22 8.80
C ILE A 151 10.53 4.88 10.30
N GLU A 152 11.66 5.13 10.97
CA GLU A 152 11.82 4.85 12.39
C GLU A 152 10.83 5.65 13.24
N ARG A 153 10.72 6.96 12.99
CA ARG A 153 9.78 7.85 13.67
C ARG A 153 8.34 7.38 13.50
N GLU A 154 7.93 7.05 12.28
CA GLU A 154 6.56 6.61 12.00
C GLU A 154 6.22 5.29 12.69
N ILE A 155 7.16 4.33 12.71
CA ILE A 155 7.00 3.07 13.44
C ILE A 155 6.87 3.31 14.94
N LEU A 156 7.76 4.12 15.52
CA LEU A 156 7.76 4.43 16.94
C LEU A 156 6.46 5.11 17.38
N GLU A 157 6.06 6.18 16.70
CA GLU A 157 4.82 6.91 17.00
C GLU A 157 3.59 5.99 16.93
N SER A 158 3.53 5.11 15.93
CA SER A 158 2.41 4.17 15.83
C SER A 158 2.43 3.12 16.94
N ILE A 159 3.60 2.60 17.32
CA ILE A 159 3.72 1.69 18.47
C ILE A 159 3.28 2.39 19.75
N GLU A 160 3.73 3.61 20.01
CA GLU A 160 3.30 4.39 21.18
C GLU A 160 1.78 4.53 21.23
N ASN A 161 1.17 4.95 20.12
CA ASN A 161 -0.28 5.08 20.03
C ASN A 161 -1.02 3.75 20.23
N ILE A 162 -0.47 2.64 19.72
CA ILE A 162 -1.05 1.30 19.92
C ILE A 162 -0.97 0.91 21.40
N LEU A 163 0.19 1.07 22.04
CA LEU A 163 0.42 0.61 23.40
C LEU A 163 -0.25 1.48 24.47
N VAL A 164 -0.41 2.78 24.22
CA VAL A 164 -1.09 3.71 25.12
C VAL A 164 -2.61 3.59 25.05
N ASN A 165 -3.17 3.12 23.94
CA ASN A 165 -4.60 2.81 23.83
C ASN A 165 -4.93 1.60 24.71
N LYS A 166 -5.49 1.86 25.89
CA LYS A 166 -5.84 0.84 26.90
C LYS A 166 -7.19 0.21 26.63
#